data_AF-A0A2Z6UPF4-F1
#
_entry.id   AF-A0A2Z6UPF4-F1
#
_cell.length_a   1.000
_cell.length_b   1.000
_cell.length_c   1.000
_cell.angle_alpha   90.00
_cell.angle_beta   90.00
_cell.angle_gamma   90.00
#
_symmetry.space_group_name_H-M   'P 1'
#
loop_
_entity.id
_entity.type
_entity.pdbx_description
1 polymer ?
#
loop_
_entity_poly.entity_id
_entity_poly.type
_entity_poly.pdbx_seq_one_letter_code
_entity_poly.pdbx_strand_id
1 'polypeptide(L)'
;MTSTTSNSALSINVGITGHRDIPNVHKHVLEEAVIKELKRMRTKYPNTTINVLCGLAEGADQIIASAALANNFNVMAVLPFVQSIYEQDFETPQAISKFRALLAQCSDVLICNTEKNENRNEGYIELGRTLVRCCDIVFAVWDGVTVQCKETGNNTPLPGGTADVVHMCVDGIMDDNSLLFSKPNQTYCKWLVMSQSKHTELPESIVSSNEIGKWKKLPIKGNQDESILKDILGKIEKFNLDSKTIGEKDKAKSISYLLGSVSEKENVKDLEKLINVYSLADCLAQARQQQRLTSLRFITLLSLIAIAAQQIYAGVYSTLGWFATHIVLISVIVGIYRLFFAGGDSKEAQFVEWRVFAENLRVQIFWHIAGLPDNCANNFRTTKLNEMDWIVDNLNKLSFNLNKPKKSNIEFVKTRWIADQSAYFNGTRNKTGRAADLLMKAKQYKVFSIFFFVSALILMIFSAFKIQFQLIPFISDDALFFIIAMLFISSALVKTFSIQMGFEELSHRYTRTGYFFQQALKRTHKIENQCSPGSREHIEKCQGVIKTIGIEALSENAAWLQLYKMNAYQVQIN
;
A
#
# COMPACT_ATOMS: atom_id res chain seq x y z
N MET A 1 -22.67 12.15 26.50
CA MET A 1 -21.99 12.36 25.20
C MET A 1 -21.18 11.11 24.90
N THR A 2 -21.77 10.16 24.17
CA THR A 2 -21.09 8.94 23.72
C THR A 2 -20.14 9.33 22.59
N SER A 3 -18.85 9.48 22.88
CA SER A 3 -17.84 9.61 21.83
C SER A 3 -17.73 8.27 21.11
N THR A 4 -18.54 8.08 20.07
CA THR A 4 -18.22 7.12 19.02
C THR A 4 -16.92 7.60 18.37
N THR A 5 -15.78 7.14 18.87
CA THR A 5 -14.52 7.24 18.15
C THR A 5 -14.71 6.47 16.86
N SER A 6 -15.01 7.17 15.76
CA SER A 6 -15.08 6.55 14.45
C SER A 6 -13.70 5.96 14.16
N ASN A 7 -13.60 4.63 14.07
CA ASN A 7 -12.36 3.97 13.72
C ASN A 7 -11.84 4.54 12.39
N SER A 8 -10.54 4.86 12.33
CA SER A 8 -9.90 5.30 11.10
C SER A 8 -9.97 4.22 10.01
N ALA A 9 -9.83 4.62 8.74
CA ALA A 9 -9.92 3.68 7.61
C ALA A 9 -8.84 2.59 7.68
N LEU A 10 -7.61 3.00 8.02
CA LEU A 10 -6.48 2.13 8.32
C LEU A 10 -6.08 2.27 9.79
N SER A 11 -5.53 1.23 10.40
CA SER A 11 -5.04 1.26 11.79
C SER A 11 -3.53 1.02 11.88
N ILE A 12 -2.96 1.45 13.01
CA ILE A 12 -1.63 1.02 13.45
C ILE A 12 -1.83 -0.09 14.47
N ASN A 13 -1.28 -1.26 14.19
CA ASN A 13 -1.40 -2.45 15.02
C ASN A 13 -0.08 -2.71 15.75
N VAL A 14 -0.15 -2.76 17.09
CA VAL A 14 0.97 -3.02 17.99
C VAL A 14 0.81 -4.41 18.57
N GLY A 15 1.67 -5.35 18.18
CA GLY A 15 1.68 -6.70 18.70
C GLY A 15 2.43 -6.78 20.03
N ILE A 16 1.94 -7.58 20.96
CA ILE A 16 2.60 -7.86 22.24
C ILE A 16 2.98 -9.33 22.27
N THR A 17 4.22 -9.59 22.66
CA THR A 17 4.68 -10.92 23.02
C THR A 17 5.60 -10.80 24.23
N GLY A 18 5.52 -11.75 25.17
CA GLY A 18 6.42 -11.73 26.31
C GLY A 18 6.31 -12.93 27.23
N HIS A 19 7.14 -12.91 28.26
CA HIS A 19 7.24 -14.00 29.22
C HIS A 19 6.00 -14.11 30.12
N ARG A 20 5.67 -15.35 30.49
CA ARG A 20 4.56 -15.65 31.40
C ARG A 20 4.91 -15.38 32.86
N ASP A 21 6.15 -15.69 33.23
CA ASP A 21 6.66 -15.52 34.59
C ASP A 21 7.31 -14.14 34.75
N ILE A 22 6.53 -13.17 35.25
CA ILE A 22 6.99 -11.79 35.48
C ILE A 22 6.96 -11.47 36.98
N PRO A 23 8.12 -11.07 37.58
CA PRO A 23 8.17 -10.62 38.97
C PRO A 23 7.22 -9.45 39.24
N ASN A 24 6.49 -9.51 40.36
CA ASN A 24 5.52 -8.46 40.75
C ASN A 24 6.13 -7.06 40.77
N VAL A 25 7.39 -6.94 41.18
CA VAL A 25 8.15 -5.68 41.23
C VAL A 25 8.36 -5.03 39.86
N HIS A 26 8.29 -5.80 38.76
CA HIS A 26 8.49 -5.27 37.40
C HIS A 26 7.20 -4.86 36.72
N LYS A 27 6.03 -5.35 37.17
CA LYS A 27 4.75 -5.18 36.48
C LYS A 27 4.43 -3.71 36.20
N HIS A 28 4.46 -2.87 37.24
CA HIS A 28 4.15 -1.44 37.11
C HIS A 28 5.07 -0.71 36.12
N VAL A 29 6.38 -0.95 36.22
CA VAL A 29 7.37 -0.32 35.34
C VAL A 29 7.17 -0.73 33.87
N LEU A 30 6.81 -1.99 33.62
CA LEU A 30 6.52 -2.47 32.26
C LEU A 30 5.23 -1.84 31.71
N GLU A 31 4.17 -1.75 32.53
CA GLU A 31 2.91 -1.08 32.17
C GLU A 31 3.17 0.39 31.81
N GLU A 32 3.88 1.13 32.65
CA GLU A 32 4.20 2.54 32.40
C GLU A 32 5.00 2.74 31.11
N ALA A 33 6.00 1.87 30.86
CA ALA A 33 6.85 1.97 29.67
C ALA A 33 6.05 1.76 28.37
N VAL A 34 5.13 0.79 28.35
CA VAL A 34 4.27 0.51 27.19
C VAL A 34 3.22 1.61 27.00
N ILE A 35 2.54 2.03 28.06
CA ILE A 35 1.52 3.08 27.97
C ILE A 35 2.12 4.42 27.55
N LYS A 36 3.30 4.76 28.05
CA LYS A 36 4.03 5.97 27.60
C LYS A 36 4.32 5.91 26.11
N GLU A 37 4.74 4.75 25.60
CA GLU A 37 5.03 4.56 24.19
C GLU A 37 3.77 4.62 23.31
N LEU A 38 2.69 3.93 23.72
CA LEU A 38 1.41 3.98 23.02
C LEU A 38 0.82 5.40 22.99
N LYS A 39 0.92 6.16 24.10
CA LYS A 39 0.52 7.58 24.15
C LYS A 39 1.38 8.43 23.21
N ARG A 40 2.70 8.22 23.17
CA ARG A 40 3.60 8.89 22.22
C ARG A 40 3.19 8.63 20.77
N MET A 41 2.86 7.38 20.43
CA MET A 41 2.35 7.03 19.10
C MET A 41 1.01 7.72 18.80
N ARG A 42 0.07 7.74 19.76
CA ARG A 42 -1.25 8.41 19.61
C ARG A 42 -1.09 9.91 19.36
N THR A 43 -0.16 10.57 20.04
CA THR A 43 0.15 11.99 19.81
C THR A 43 0.76 12.23 18.43
N LYS A 44 1.60 11.30 17.95
CA LYS A 44 2.27 11.43 16.65
C LYS A 44 1.33 11.12 15.46
N TYR A 45 0.37 10.22 15.63
CA TYR A 45 -0.57 9.78 14.60
C TYR A 45 -2.02 10.04 15.02
N PRO A 46 -2.44 11.31 15.16
CA PRO A 46 -3.73 11.67 15.74
C PRO A 46 -4.94 11.30 14.87
N ASN A 47 -4.76 11.06 13.57
CA ASN A 47 -5.83 10.66 12.67
C ASN A 47 -5.97 9.14 12.52
N THR A 48 -5.18 8.35 13.26
CA THR A 48 -5.10 6.91 13.12
C THR A 48 -5.38 6.18 14.44
N THR A 49 -6.30 5.23 14.39
CA THR A 49 -6.57 4.31 15.50
C THR A 49 -5.37 3.40 15.75
N ILE A 50 -4.96 3.29 17.01
CA ILE A 50 -3.92 2.37 17.47
C ILE A 50 -4.58 1.20 18.20
N ASN A 51 -4.34 -0.02 17.71
CA ASN A 51 -4.82 -1.24 18.35
C ASN A 51 -3.65 -2.02 18.95
N VAL A 52 -3.89 -2.68 20.07
CA VAL A 52 -2.96 -3.60 20.73
C VAL A 52 -3.42 -5.04 20.46
N LEU A 53 -2.55 -5.86 19.88
CA LEU A 53 -2.83 -7.27 19.57
C LEU A 53 -2.01 -8.14 20.51
N CYS A 54 -2.62 -9.13 21.17
CA CYS A 54 -1.90 -10.04 22.06
C CYS A 54 -2.61 -11.39 22.20
N GLY A 55 -1.89 -12.40 22.69
CA GLY A 55 -2.41 -13.75 22.90
C GLY A 55 -3.24 -13.92 24.17
N LEU A 56 -3.22 -12.92 25.06
CA LEU A 56 -3.81 -12.97 26.41
C LEU A 56 -3.25 -14.10 27.29
N ALA A 57 -2.06 -14.61 26.97
CA ALA A 57 -1.34 -15.53 27.82
C ALA A 57 -1.05 -14.89 29.19
N GLU A 58 -0.91 -15.71 30.24
CA GLU A 58 -0.49 -15.20 31.55
C GLU A 58 0.83 -14.42 31.44
N GLY A 59 1.05 -13.47 32.36
CA GLY A 59 2.24 -12.61 32.34
C GLY A 59 2.09 -11.38 31.44
N ALA A 60 3.07 -11.16 30.55
CA ALA A 60 3.24 -9.93 29.77
C ALA A 60 1.96 -9.50 29.04
N ASP A 61 1.34 -10.43 28.32
CA ASP A 61 0.16 -10.15 27.49
C ASP A 61 -0.99 -9.61 28.34
N GLN A 62 -1.35 -10.28 29.43
CA GLN A 62 -2.44 -9.83 30.30
C GLN A 62 -2.11 -8.52 31.04
N ILE A 63 -0.86 -8.32 31.46
CA ILE A 63 -0.41 -7.08 32.11
C ILE A 63 -0.62 -5.90 31.15
N ILE A 64 -0.11 -6.03 29.92
CA ILE A 64 -0.19 -4.97 28.92
C ILE A 64 -1.63 -4.78 28.43
N ALA A 65 -2.38 -5.85 28.20
CA ALA A 65 -3.78 -5.76 27.81
C ALA A 65 -4.60 -4.99 28.85
N SER A 66 -4.43 -5.30 30.14
CA SER A 66 -5.10 -4.60 31.23
C SER A 66 -4.75 -3.11 31.26
N ALA A 67 -3.46 -2.79 31.15
CA ALA A 67 -2.99 -1.40 31.14
C ALA A 67 -3.50 -0.63 29.91
N ALA A 68 -3.52 -1.26 28.73
CA ALA A 68 -4.00 -0.68 27.48
C ALA A 68 -5.50 -0.35 27.58
N LEU A 69 -6.32 -1.29 28.05
CA LEU A 69 -7.75 -1.08 28.29
C LEU A 69 -7.99 0.08 29.28
N ALA A 70 -7.26 0.10 30.41
CA ALA A 70 -7.36 1.16 31.42
C ALA A 70 -6.98 2.56 30.87
N ASN A 71 -6.23 2.62 29.77
CA ASN A 71 -5.84 3.87 29.09
C ASN A 71 -6.63 4.13 27.79
N ASN A 72 -7.79 3.47 27.61
CA ASN A 72 -8.67 3.59 26.46
C ASN A 72 -7.96 3.29 25.13
N PHE A 73 -7.12 2.26 25.08
CA PHE A 73 -6.65 1.67 23.83
C PHE A 73 -7.52 0.46 23.48
N ASN A 74 -7.73 0.25 22.18
CA ASN A 74 -8.40 -0.95 21.69
C ASN A 74 -7.46 -2.14 21.85
N VAL A 75 -7.96 -3.23 22.43
CA VAL A 75 -7.24 -4.50 22.52
C VAL A 75 -7.97 -5.53 21.66
N MET A 76 -7.24 -6.19 20.77
CA MET A 76 -7.72 -7.32 19.96
C MET A 76 -7.02 -8.59 20.43
N ALA A 77 -7.81 -9.61 20.77
CA ALA A 77 -7.26 -10.89 21.20
C ALA A 77 -6.91 -11.74 19.97
N VAL A 78 -5.74 -12.35 19.98
CA VAL A 78 -5.28 -13.29 18.95
C VAL A 78 -5.08 -14.65 19.62
N LEU A 79 -6.05 -15.53 19.52
CA LEU A 79 -6.04 -16.82 20.21
C LEU A 79 -5.41 -17.90 19.32
N PRO A 80 -4.58 -18.79 19.89
CA PRO A 80 -4.00 -19.90 19.14
C PRO A 80 -5.05 -20.98 18.83
N PHE A 81 -6.10 -21.07 19.66
CA PHE A 81 -7.19 -22.04 19.55
C PHE A 81 -8.53 -21.37 19.88
N VAL A 82 -9.63 -22.10 19.63
CA VAL A 82 -10.94 -21.72 20.17
C VAL A 82 -10.88 -21.58 21.70
N GLN A 83 -11.65 -20.65 22.25
CA GLN A 83 -11.58 -20.25 23.66
C GLN A 83 -11.61 -21.44 24.63
N SER A 84 -12.53 -22.40 24.43
CA SER A 84 -12.70 -23.57 25.30
C SER A 84 -11.48 -24.51 25.34
N ILE A 85 -10.69 -24.54 24.28
CA ILE A 85 -9.44 -25.32 24.23
C ILE A 85 -8.31 -24.52 24.87
N TYR A 86 -8.25 -23.21 24.61
CA TYR A 86 -7.20 -22.36 25.16
C TYR A 86 -7.30 -22.23 26.69
N GLU A 87 -8.52 -22.21 27.25
CA GLU A 87 -8.75 -22.20 28.70
C GLU A 87 -8.13 -23.39 29.43
N GLN A 88 -7.85 -24.49 28.75
CA GLN A 88 -7.20 -25.67 29.34
C GLN A 88 -5.70 -25.44 29.61
N ASP A 89 -5.10 -24.39 29.05
CA ASP A 89 -3.70 -24.03 29.25
C ASP A 89 -3.47 -23.13 30.48
N PHE A 90 -4.53 -22.82 31.23
CA PHE A 90 -4.48 -22.02 32.46
C PHE A 90 -4.70 -22.93 33.67
N GLU A 91 -3.77 -22.90 34.62
CA GLU A 91 -3.73 -23.87 35.73
C GLU A 91 -4.77 -23.59 36.83
N THR A 92 -5.15 -22.32 37.03
CA THR A 92 -5.99 -21.91 38.16
C THR A 92 -7.34 -21.32 37.73
N PRO A 93 -8.41 -21.51 38.52
CA PRO A 93 -9.71 -20.85 38.26
C PRO A 93 -9.60 -19.32 38.18
N GLN A 94 -8.69 -18.72 38.95
CA GLN A 94 -8.42 -17.28 38.94
C GLN A 94 -7.78 -16.83 37.62
N ALA A 95 -6.83 -17.60 37.08
CA ALA A 95 -6.22 -17.33 35.77
C ALA A 95 -7.26 -17.40 34.65
N ILE A 96 -8.14 -18.41 34.65
CA ILE A 96 -9.25 -18.53 33.69
C ILE A 96 -10.22 -17.34 33.82
N SER A 97 -10.60 -16.97 35.05
CA SER A 97 -11.51 -15.84 35.30
C SER A 97 -10.93 -14.53 34.77
N LYS A 98 -9.63 -14.28 35.02
CA LYS A 98 -8.94 -13.09 34.50
C LYS A 98 -8.84 -13.08 32.98
N PHE A 99 -8.49 -14.21 32.36
CA PHE A 99 -8.49 -14.35 30.91
C PHE A 99 -9.86 -14.03 30.30
N ARG A 100 -10.94 -14.64 30.82
CA ARG A 100 -12.32 -14.37 30.36
C ARG A 100 -12.72 -12.90 30.54
N ALA A 101 -12.35 -12.29 31.66
CA ALA A 101 -12.66 -10.88 31.93
C ALA A 101 -11.94 -9.93 30.96
N LEU A 102 -10.69 -10.24 30.57
CA LEU A 102 -9.96 -9.46 29.57
C LEU A 102 -10.50 -9.71 28.16
N LEU A 103 -10.76 -10.97 27.82
CA LEU A 103 -11.31 -11.35 26.52
C LEU A 103 -12.66 -10.64 26.25
N ALA A 104 -13.52 -10.57 27.27
CA ALA A 104 -14.82 -9.87 27.18
C ALA A 104 -14.70 -8.35 26.95
N GLN A 105 -13.55 -7.75 27.27
CA GLN A 105 -13.28 -6.33 27.05
C GLN A 105 -12.56 -6.05 25.72
N CYS A 106 -12.09 -7.10 25.02
CA CYS A 106 -11.44 -6.94 23.73
C CYS A 106 -12.44 -6.45 22.68
N SER A 107 -11.99 -5.55 21.81
CA SER A 107 -12.82 -5.00 20.73
C SER A 107 -13.07 -6.01 19.61
N ASP A 108 -12.17 -6.99 19.46
CA ASP A 108 -12.28 -8.07 18.48
C ASP A 108 -11.49 -9.30 18.98
N VAL A 109 -11.88 -10.48 18.50
CA VAL A 109 -11.23 -11.75 18.85
C VAL A 109 -10.98 -12.53 17.57
N LEU A 110 -9.71 -12.86 17.34
CA LEU A 110 -9.29 -13.65 16.21
C LEU A 110 -8.73 -14.99 16.67
N ILE A 111 -9.07 -16.06 15.94
CA ILE A 111 -8.62 -17.42 16.20
C ILE A 111 -7.74 -17.87 15.04
N CYS A 112 -6.47 -18.17 15.31
CA CYS A 112 -5.47 -18.44 14.28
C CYS A 112 -5.65 -19.79 13.58
N ASN A 113 -6.15 -20.79 14.31
CA ASN A 113 -6.26 -22.16 13.82
C ASN A 113 -7.69 -22.68 13.99
N THR A 114 -8.35 -23.00 12.88
CA THR A 114 -9.70 -23.57 12.87
C THR A 114 -9.76 -25.01 12.36
N GLU A 115 -8.69 -25.55 11.76
CA GLU A 115 -8.78 -26.77 10.93
C GLU A 115 -7.63 -27.78 11.06
N LYS A 116 -6.52 -27.50 11.77
CA LYS A 116 -5.38 -28.43 11.89
C LYS A 116 -5.00 -28.70 13.35
N ASN A 117 -5.50 -29.78 13.93
CA ASN A 117 -5.18 -30.19 15.30
C ASN A 117 -4.49 -31.56 15.34
N GLU A 118 -3.24 -31.62 14.88
CA GLU A 118 -2.35 -32.76 15.18
C GLU A 118 -1.22 -32.36 16.14
N ASN A 119 -0.80 -31.08 16.20
CA ASN A 119 0.27 -30.60 17.07
C ASN A 119 -0.07 -29.24 17.73
N ARG A 120 -0.11 -29.17 19.07
CA ARG A 120 -0.39 -27.93 19.82
C ARG A 120 0.64 -26.82 19.58
N ASN A 121 1.91 -27.17 19.38
CA ASN A 121 2.95 -26.16 19.15
C ASN A 121 2.66 -25.34 17.88
N GLU A 122 2.04 -25.95 16.87
CA GLU A 122 1.68 -25.26 15.63
C GLU A 122 0.68 -24.11 15.86
N GLY A 123 -0.26 -24.26 16.80
CA GLY A 123 -1.21 -23.19 17.13
C GLY A 123 -0.53 -21.96 17.71
N TYR A 124 0.49 -22.16 18.55
CA TYR A 124 1.29 -21.07 19.12
C TYR A 124 2.23 -20.43 18.09
N ILE A 125 2.81 -21.23 17.20
CA ILE A 125 3.59 -20.73 16.06
C ILE A 125 2.69 -19.87 15.16
N GLU A 126 1.48 -20.32 14.83
CA GLU A 126 0.57 -19.56 13.99
C GLU A 126 0.07 -18.27 14.66
N LEU A 127 -0.08 -18.26 15.99
CA LEU A 127 -0.28 -17.02 16.75
C LEU A 127 0.89 -16.06 16.57
N GLY A 128 2.12 -16.55 16.70
CA GLY A 128 3.33 -15.77 16.45
C GLY A 128 3.37 -15.20 15.03
N ARG A 129 3.16 -16.05 14.02
CA ARG A 129 3.08 -15.65 12.60
C ARG A 129 1.98 -14.63 12.38
N THR A 130 0.83 -14.79 13.03
CA THR A 130 -0.30 -13.86 12.96
C THR A 130 0.08 -12.48 13.47
N LEU A 131 0.71 -12.39 14.65
CA LEU A 131 1.17 -11.12 15.19
C LEU A 131 2.15 -10.44 14.23
N VAL A 132 3.12 -11.19 13.69
CA VAL A 132 4.11 -10.65 12.74
C VAL A 132 3.46 -10.22 11.41
N ARG A 133 2.46 -10.95 10.91
CA ARG A 133 1.73 -10.59 9.67
C ARG A 133 0.88 -9.33 9.84
N CYS A 134 0.24 -9.16 11.00
CA CYS A 134 -0.85 -8.19 11.19
C CYS A 134 -0.47 -6.99 12.05
N CYS A 135 0.73 -6.93 12.60
CA CYS A 135 1.23 -5.79 13.34
C CYS A 135 2.24 -4.99 12.51
N ASP A 136 2.18 -3.68 12.64
CA ASP A 136 3.20 -2.77 12.08
C ASP A 136 4.45 -2.75 12.96
N ILE A 137 4.27 -2.98 14.27
CA ILE A 137 5.33 -3.08 15.27
C ILE A 137 4.99 -4.15 16.31
N VAL A 138 5.99 -4.90 16.77
CA VAL A 138 5.87 -5.84 17.87
C VAL A 138 6.69 -5.33 19.07
N PHE A 139 6.08 -5.31 20.25
CA PHE A 139 6.74 -5.08 21.53
C PHE A 139 7.04 -6.42 22.18
N ALA A 140 8.33 -6.77 22.23
CA ALA A 140 8.81 -7.96 22.91
C ALA A 140 9.17 -7.62 24.36
N VAL A 141 8.36 -8.10 25.30
CA VAL A 141 8.61 -8.00 26.75
C VAL A 141 9.39 -9.22 27.18
N TRP A 142 10.70 -9.10 27.09
CA TRP A 142 11.58 -10.25 26.98
C TRP A 142 12.88 -10.05 27.74
N ASP A 143 13.53 -11.15 28.10
CA ASP A 143 14.79 -11.17 28.83
C ASP A 143 16.03 -11.21 27.93
N GLY A 144 15.84 -11.31 26.61
CA GLY A 144 16.92 -11.35 25.63
C GLY A 144 17.53 -12.73 25.43
N VAL A 145 17.01 -13.77 26.09
CA VAL A 145 17.54 -15.14 26.01
C VAL A 145 17.00 -15.85 24.77
N THR A 146 17.84 -16.03 23.76
CA THR A 146 17.50 -16.54 22.42
C THR A 146 17.30 -18.04 22.33
N VAL A 147 17.80 -18.82 23.31
CA VAL A 147 17.83 -20.29 23.26
C VAL A 147 17.47 -20.87 24.63
N GLN A 148 16.68 -21.94 24.66
CA GLN A 148 16.65 -22.85 25.81
C GLN A 148 17.62 -24.00 25.53
N CYS A 149 18.65 -24.17 26.35
CA CYS A 149 19.50 -25.36 26.29
C CYS A 149 18.62 -26.60 26.58
N LYS A 150 18.28 -27.36 25.52
CA LYS A 150 17.83 -28.75 25.68
C LYS A 150 19.05 -29.66 25.59
N GLU A 151 19.05 -30.74 26.37
CA GLU A 151 20.12 -31.76 26.44
C GLU A 151 20.49 -32.38 25.06
N THR A 152 19.69 -32.15 24.02
CA THR A 152 19.85 -32.69 22.67
C THR A 152 20.67 -31.82 21.70
N GLY A 153 21.34 -30.75 22.14
CA GLY A 153 22.38 -30.07 21.38
C GLY A 153 21.93 -29.15 20.22
N ASN A 154 20.62 -29.06 19.94
CA ASN A 154 20.09 -28.07 18.98
C ASN A 154 19.63 -26.80 19.71
N ASN A 155 20.35 -25.71 19.45
CA ASN A 155 20.09 -24.37 20.00
C ASN A 155 18.99 -23.64 19.21
N THR A 156 17.74 -24.13 19.27
CA THR A 156 16.60 -23.47 18.63
C THR A 156 15.69 -22.78 19.66
N PRO A 157 15.06 -21.64 19.30
CA PRO A 157 14.08 -21.01 20.18
C PRO A 157 12.88 -21.93 20.39
N LEU A 158 12.20 -21.78 21.53
CA LEU A 158 10.97 -22.53 21.82
C LEU A 158 9.91 -22.14 20.76
N PRO A 159 9.36 -23.09 19.98
CA PRO A 159 8.41 -22.77 18.93
C PRO A 159 7.18 -22.04 19.47
N GLY A 160 6.81 -20.92 18.87
CA GLY A 160 5.73 -20.03 19.30
C GLY A 160 6.01 -19.22 20.58
N GLY A 161 7.21 -19.35 21.17
CA GLY A 161 7.65 -18.54 22.30
C GLY A 161 8.10 -17.13 21.89
N THR A 162 8.35 -16.26 22.87
CA THR A 162 8.75 -14.85 22.61
C THR A 162 10.00 -14.73 21.75
N ALA A 163 11.03 -15.55 22.00
CA ALA A 163 12.25 -15.55 21.20
C ALA A 163 11.97 -15.93 19.73
N ASP A 164 11.09 -16.90 19.50
CA ASP A 164 10.68 -17.33 18.16
C ASP A 164 9.92 -16.22 17.42
N VAL A 165 9.00 -15.52 18.09
CA VAL A 165 8.31 -14.34 17.51
C VAL A 165 9.30 -13.21 17.18
N VAL A 166 10.28 -12.97 18.04
CA VAL A 166 11.35 -12.00 17.78
C VAL A 166 12.17 -12.39 16.55
N HIS A 167 12.51 -13.67 16.39
CA HIS A 167 13.13 -14.19 15.18
C HIS A 167 12.25 -14.03 13.95
N MET A 168 10.95 -14.35 14.02
CA MET A 168 10.02 -14.13 12.90
C MET A 168 9.94 -12.65 12.47
N CYS A 169 10.05 -11.70 13.41
CA CYS A 169 10.09 -10.27 13.11
C CYS A 169 11.34 -9.88 12.31
N VAL A 170 12.50 -10.46 12.65
CA VAL A 170 13.81 -10.09 12.10
C VAL A 170 14.16 -10.89 10.85
N ASP A 171 13.89 -12.18 10.84
CA ASP A 171 14.25 -13.11 9.78
C ASP A 171 13.13 -13.25 8.73
N GLY A 172 11.93 -12.77 9.06
CA GLY A 172 10.71 -12.97 8.27
C GLY A 172 10.02 -14.29 8.60
N ILE A 173 8.84 -14.50 8.02
CA ILE A 173 8.06 -15.73 8.26
C ILE A 173 8.43 -16.78 7.22
N MET A 174 9.03 -17.86 7.70
CA MET A 174 9.25 -19.07 6.91
C MET A 174 7.93 -19.87 6.85
N ASP A 175 7.49 -20.18 5.63
CA ASP A 175 6.36 -21.08 5.37
C ASP A 175 6.91 -22.28 4.60
N ASP A 176 6.80 -23.48 5.18
CA ASP A 176 7.30 -24.72 4.57
C ASP A 176 6.67 -25.02 3.21
N ASN A 177 5.49 -24.44 2.90
CA ASN A 177 4.82 -24.57 1.61
C ASN A 177 5.20 -23.47 0.60
N SER A 178 5.93 -22.44 1.04
CA SER A 178 6.38 -21.34 0.19
C SER A 178 7.89 -21.21 0.32
N LEU A 179 8.61 -21.96 -0.52
CA LEU A 179 10.08 -21.95 -0.62
C LEU A 179 10.68 -20.55 -0.84
N LEU A 180 9.87 -19.54 -1.17
CA LEU A 180 10.27 -18.16 -1.43
C LEU A 180 9.22 -17.20 -0.83
N PHE A 181 9.35 -16.92 0.47
CA PHE A 181 8.81 -15.76 1.19
C PHE A 181 7.27 -15.57 1.18
N SER A 182 6.59 -16.03 2.24
CA SER A 182 5.17 -15.69 2.47
C SER A 182 4.96 -14.23 2.94
N LYS A 183 6.00 -13.62 3.54
CA LYS A 183 6.15 -12.19 3.78
C LYS A 183 7.67 -11.89 3.76
N PRO A 184 8.26 -11.39 2.65
CA PRO A 184 9.69 -11.03 2.63
C PRO A 184 10.01 -9.84 3.55
N ASN A 185 8.99 -9.12 4.03
CA ASN A 185 9.14 -7.91 4.82
C ASN A 185 9.23 -8.23 6.31
N GLN A 186 10.29 -7.73 6.92
CA GLN A 186 10.51 -7.73 8.36
C GLN A 186 9.44 -6.89 9.06
N THR A 187 8.98 -7.33 10.23
CA THR A 187 8.12 -6.51 11.09
C THR A 187 9.01 -5.87 12.15
N TYR A 188 8.91 -4.56 12.36
CA TYR A 188 9.77 -3.90 13.32
C TYR A 188 9.49 -4.41 14.74
N CYS A 189 10.51 -4.86 15.45
CA CYS A 189 10.38 -5.35 16.82
C CYS A 189 11.20 -4.50 17.80
N LYS A 190 10.52 -4.04 18.85
CA LYS A 190 11.08 -3.20 19.90
C LYS A 190 11.18 -4.01 21.19
N TRP A 191 12.36 -4.05 21.79
CA TRP A 191 12.60 -4.82 23.00
C TRP A 191 12.33 -3.98 24.24
N LEU A 192 11.40 -4.44 25.08
CA LEU A 192 11.23 -3.96 26.45
C LEU A 192 11.91 -4.95 27.39
N VAL A 193 12.98 -4.50 28.03
CA VAL A 193 13.81 -5.34 28.90
C VAL A 193 13.02 -5.76 30.14
N MET A 194 12.99 -7.06 30.43
CA MET A 194 12.42 -7.64 31.65
C MET A 194 13.27 -8.83 32.13
N SER A 195 13.10 -9.26 33.37
CA SER A 195 13.63 -10.55 33.86
C SER A 195 12.50 -11.48 34.31
N GLN A 196 12.74 -12.79 34.24
CA GLN A 196 11.83 -13.83 34.74
C GLN A 196 12.08 -14.10 36.23
N SER A 197 11.07 -14.61 36.95
CA SER A 197 11.22 -14.96 38.37
C SER A 197 12.11 -16.17 38.60
N LYS A 198 12.17 -17.10 37.62
CA LYS A 198 13.04 -18.27 37.66
C LYS A 198 14.55 -17.98 37.53
N HIS A 199 14.93 -16.78 37.09
CA HIS A 199 16.34 -16.42 36.92
C HIS A 199 16.97 -16.13 38.27
N THR A 200 17.95 -16.95 38.66
CA THR A 200 18.75 -16.73 39.88
C THR A 200 19.72 -15.56 39.71
N GLU A 201 20.19 -15.34 38.48
CA GLU A 201 21.04 -14.21 38.06
C GLU A 201 20.49 -13.58 36.78
N LEU A 202 20.82 -12.31 36.52
CA LEU A 202 20.39 -11.62 35.29
C LEU A 202 21.05 -12.28 34.07
N PRO A 203 20.29 -12.50 32.98
CA PRO A 203 20.87 -12.98 31.72
C PRO A 203 21.96 -12.07 31.18
N GLU A 204 22.93 -12.62 30.45
CA GLU A 204 24.06 -11.86 29.85
C GLU A 204 23.61 -10.68 28.96
N SER A 205 22.44 -10.78 28.36
CA SER A 205 21.79 -9.72 27.56
C SER A 205 21.43 -8.48 28.38
N ILE A 206 21.34 -8.58 29.71
CA ILE A 206 20.90 -7.54 30.64
C ILE A 206 22.07 -7.17 31.56
N VAL A 207 22.62 -5.96 31.38
CA VAL A 207 23.83 -5.52 32.09
C VAL A 207 23.54 -5.17 33.56
N SER A 208 22.35 -4.65 33.85
CA SER A 208 21.94 -4.31 35.22
C SER A 208 20.43 -4.27 35.41
N SER A 209 19.96 -4.39 36.66
CA SER A 209 18.54 -4.29 37.00
C SER A 209 17.91 -2.94 36.64
N ASN A 210 18.72 -1.87 36.55
CA ASN A 210 18.29 -0.54 36.10
C ASN A 210 17.87 -0.50 34.63
N GLU A 211 18.10 -1.56 33.86
CA GLU A 211 17.67 -1.67 32.47
C GLU A 211 16.22 -2.14 32.34
N ILE A 212 15.67 -2.77 33.38
CA ILE A 212 14.30 -3.29 33.38
C ILE A 212 13.32 -2.15 33.14
N GLY A 213 12.39 -2.35 32.20
CA GLY A 213 11.44 -1.32 31.76
C GLY A 213 11.98 -0.32 30.76
N LYS A 214 13.24 -0.44 30.32
CA LYS A 214 13.79 0.43 29.26
C LYS A 214 13.63 -0.22 27.90
N TRP A 215 13.33 0.62 26.91
CA TRP A 215 13.32 0.24 25.51
C TRP A 215 14.75 0.14 24.97
N LYS A 216 15.09 -1.00 24.35
CA LYS A 216 16.39 -1.24 23.72
C LYS A 216 16.25 -1.76 22.28
N LYS A 217 17.35 -1.71 21.55
CA LYS A 217 17.51 -2.45 20.28
C LYS A 217 17.62 -3.94 20.59
N LEU A 218 17.10 -4.79 19.70
CA LEU A 218 17.13 -6.23 19.87
C LEU A 218 18.56 -6.74 20.10
N PRO A 219 18.75 -7.74 20.99
CA PRO A 219 20.05 -8.36 21.24
C PRO A 219 20.40 -9.45 20.19
N ILE A 220 19.72 -9.46 19.03
CA ILE A 220 19.97 -10.39 17.92
C ILE A 220 20.47 -9.64 16.68
N LYS A 221 21.29 -10.33 15.87
CA LYS A 221 21.77 -9.79 14.61
C LYS A 221 20.63 -9.77 13.59
N GLY A 222 20.48 -8.66 12.88
CA GLY A 222 19.50 -8.51 11.80
C GLY A 222 19.28 -7.04 11.45
N ASN A 223 18.70 -6.78 10.28
CA ASN A 223 18.33 -5.43 9.89
C ASN A 223 16.99 -5.07 10.52
N GLN A 224 16.93 -3.94 11.22
CA GLN A 224 15.70 -3.39 11.83
C GLN A 224 15.80 -1.88 11.72
N ASP A 225 15.39 -1.34 10.58
CA ASP A 225 15.49 0.07 10.28
C ASP A 225 14.24 0.82 10.76
N GLU A 226 14.39 1.61 11.82
CA GLU A 226 13.32 2.43 12.38
C GLU A 226 12.82 3.50 11.38
N SER A 227 13.62 3.88 10.38
CA SER A 227 13.22 4.84 9.36
C SER A 227 12.13 4.27 8.43
N ILE A 228 12.22 2.98 8.10
CA ILE A 228 11.21 2.27 7.30
C ILE A 228 9.89 2.20 8.06
N LEU A 229 9.94 1.84 9.35
CA LEU A 229 8.75 1.88 10.21
C LEU A 229 8.13 3.28 10.23
N LYS A 230 8.94 4.33 10.40
CA LYS A 230 8.44 5.71 10.41
C LYS A 230 7.77 6.11 9.09
N ASP A 231 8.30 5.65 7.95
CA ASP A 231 7.68 5.86 6.63
C ASP A 231 6.32 5.17 6.54
N ILE A 232 6.24 3.87 6.89
CA ILE A 232 5.00 3.07 6.87
C ILE A 232 3.91 3.74 7.72
N LEU A 233 4.23 4.05 8.98
CA LEU A 233 3.26 4.68 9.89
C LEU A 233 2.87 6.08 9.44
N GLY A 234 3.81 6.85 8.87
CA GLY A 234 3.55 8.16 8.28
C GLY A 234 2.60 8.10 7.10
N LYS A 235 2.75 7.12 6.21
CA LYS A 235 1.86 6.91 5.06
C LYS A 235 0.45 6.48 5.47
N ILE A 236 0.33 5.64 6.50
CA ILE A 236 -0.98 5.27 7.08
C ILE A 236 -1.69 6.52 7.63
N GLU A 237 -0.98 7.33 8.42
CA GLU A 237 -1.52 8.57 8.97
C GLU A 237 -1.93 9.56 7.88
N LYS A 238 -1.08 9.70 6.85
CA LYS A 238 -1.36 10.58 5.72
C LYS A 238 -2.58 10.12 4.92
N PHE A 239 -2.72 8.81 4.68
CA PHE A 239 -3.90 8.23 4.04
C PHE A 239 -5.16 8.53 4.85
N ASN A 240 -5.14 8.29 6.16
CA ASN A 240 -6.28 8.56 7.03
C ASN A 240 -6.63 10.05 7.08
N LEU A 241 -5.64 10.94 7.17
CA LEU A 241 -5.86 12.39 7.13
C LEU A 241 -6.53 12.82 5.82
N ASP A 242 -5.97 12.45 4.67
CA ASP A 242 -6.48 12.87 3.36
C ASP A 242 -7.84 12.21 3.06
N SER A 243 -8.12 11.01 3.59
CA SER A 243 -9.40 10.33 3.42
C SER A 243 -10.58 11.13 3.98
N LYS A 244 -10.35 11.98 5.00
CA LYS A 244 -11.37 12.89 5.56
C LYS A 244 -11.85 13.94 4.56
N THR A 245 -11.11 14.19 3.49
CA THR A 245 -11.49 15.15 2.45
C THR A 245 -12.45 14.58 1.41
N ILE A 246 -12.65 13.26 1.40
CA ILE A 246 -13.49 12.58 0.42
C ILE A 246 -14.96 12.66 0.86
N GLY A 247 -15.82 13.17 -0.03
CA GLY A 247 -17.26 13.25 0.22
C GLY A 247 -17.98 11.91 -0.02
N GLU A 248 -19.09 11.70 0.69
CA GLU A 248 -19.92 10.48 0.57
C GLU A 248 -20.44 10.23 -0.86
N LYS A 249 -20.67 11.29 -1.65
CA LYS A 249 -21.10 11.16 -3.05
C LYS A 249 -20.03 10.53 -3.94
N ASP A 250 -18.78 10.95 -3.79
CA ASP A 250 -17.65 10.42 -4.57
C ASP A 250 -17.39 8.96 -4.20
N LYS A 251 -17.45 8.67 -2.90
CA LYS A 251 -17.37 7.32 -2.36
C LYS A 251 -18.47 6.40 -2.92
N ALA A 252 -19.72 6.84 -2.88
CA ALA A 252 -20.84 6.08 -3.43
C ALA A 252 -20.68 5.82 -4.93
N LYS A 253 -20.14 6.78 -5.69
CA LYS A 253 -19.81 6.61 -7.11
C LYS A 253 -18.71 5.58 -7.33
N SER A 254 -17.65 5.59 -6.51
CA SER A 254 -16.58 4.58 -6.55
C SER A 254 -17.11 3.17 -6.25
N ILE A 255 -17.95 3.03 -5.24
CA ILE A 255 -18.60 1.75 -4.88
C ILE A 255 -19.52 1.28 -6.02
N SER A 256 -20.30 2.19 -6.62
CA SER A 256 -21.18 1.86 -7.75
C SER A 256 -20.38 1.44 -8.98
N TYR A 257 -19.19 2.01 -9.20
CA TYR A 257 -18.28 1.55 -10.25
C TYR A 257 -17.74 0.13 -9.97
N LEU A 258 -17.42 -0.19 -8.71
CA LEU A 258 -16.92 -1.51 -8.33
C LEU A 258 -18.00 -2.61 -8.40
N LEU A 259 -19.22 -2.34 -7.90
CA LEU A 259 -20.24 -3.36 -7.66
C LEU A 259 -21.51 -3.22 -8.54
N GLY A 260 -21.71 -2.09 -9.23
CA GLY A 260 -22.92 -1.79 -10.01
C GLY A 260 -24.10 -1.25 -9.17
N SER A 261 -25.33 -1.36 -9.70
CA SER A 261 -26.57 -1.03 -8.97
C SER A 261 -26.86 -2.12 -7.94
N VAL A 262 -26.82 -1.72 -6.67
CA VAL A 262 -26.68 -2.59 -5.51
C VAL A 262 -27.93 -3.47 -5.28
N SER A 263 -27.85 -4.73 -5.71
CA SER A 263 -28.88 -5.76 -5.56
C SER A 263 -28.31 -7.06 -4.95
N GLU A 264 -27.32 -6.98 -4.05
CA GLU A 264 -26.77 -8.16 -3.35
C GLU A 264 -26.09 -7.77 -2.00
N LYS A 265 -26.60 -6.74 -1.31
CA LYS A 265 -26.08 -6.23 -0.02
C LYS A 265 -25.92 -7.30 1.07
N GLU A 266 -26.65 -8.42 0.97
CA GLU A 266 -26.57 -9.52 1.93
C GLU A 266 -25.29 -10.37 1.79
N ASN A 267 -24.66 -10.42 0.61
CA ASN A 267 -23.45 -11.22 0.37
C ASN A 267 -22.13 -10.48 0.68
N VAL A 268 -22.19 -9.20 1.07
CA VAL A 268 -21.01 -8.30 1.07
C VAL A 268 -20.76 -7.64 2.43
N LYS A 269 -21.54 -7.96 3.47
CA LYS A 269 -21.34 -7.40 4.82
C LYS A 269 -19.92 -7.63 5.36
N ASP A 270 -19.40 -8.85 5.19
CA ASP A 270 -18.04 -9.20 5.64
C ASP A 270 -16.95 -8.39 4.88
N LEU A 271 -17.28 -7.82 3.72
CA LEU A 271 -16.36 -7.02 2.90
C LEU A 271 -16.53 -5.51 3.07
N GLU A 272 -17.44 -5.04 3.92
CA GLU A 272 -17.77 -3.61 4.06
C GLU A 272 -16.54 -2.77 4.35
N LYS A 273 -15.66 -3.24 5.26
CA LYS A 273 -14.40 -2.56 5.59
C LYS A 273 -13.47 -2.45 4.38
N LEU A 274 -13.30 -3.52 3.60
CA LEU A 274 -12.45 -3.51 2.41
C LEU A 274 -12.99 -2.59 1.32
N ILE A 275 -14.30 -2.63 1.08
CA ILE A 275 -14.97 -1.78 0.08
C ILE A 275 -14.87 -0.31 0.49
N ASN A 276 -15.04 -0.01 1.78
CA ASN A 276 -14.85 1.33 2.31
C ASN A 276 -13.42 1.84 2.04
N VAL A 277 -12.39 1.07 2.41
CA VAL A 277 -10.99 1.46 2.18
C VAL A 277 -10.66 1.55 0.68
N TYR A 278 -11.17 0.62 -0.13
CA TYR A 278 -11.05 0.64 -1.59
C TYR A 278 -11.58 1.97 -2.15
N SER A 279 -12.80 2.36 -1.75
CA SER A 279 -13.44 3.56 -2.27
C SER A 279 -12.68 4.82 -1.90
N LEU A 280 -12.11 4.88 -0.69
CA LEU A 280 -11.25 5.98 -0.26
C LEU A 280 -9.95 6.03 -1.07
N ALA A 281 -9.28 4.88 -1.25
CA ALA A 281 -8.06 4.79 -2.02
C ALA A 281 -8.26 5.18 -3.50
N ASP A 282 -9.35 4.71 -4.12
CA ASP A 282 -9.72 5.05 -5.49
C ASP A 282 -10.03 6.55 -5.65
N CYS A 283 -10.85 7.13 -4.76
CA CYS A 283 -11.15 8.56 -4.79
C CYS A 283 -9.90 9.44 -4.61
N LEU A 284 -9.03 9.08 -3.64
CA LEU A 284 -7.77 9.78 -3.39
C LEU A 284 -6.82 9.69 -4.60
N ALA A 285 -6.70 8.51 -5.21
CA ALA A 285 -5.91 8.30 -6.41
C ALA A 285 -6.44 9.13 -7.59
N GLN A 286 -7.76 9.17 -7.80
CA GLN A 286 -8.37 9.98 -8.84
C GLN A 286 -8.15 11.49 -8.61
N ALA A 287 -8.28 11.96 -7.38
CA ALA A 287 -8.01 13.36 -7.03
C ALA A 287 -6.55 13.74 -7.34
N ARG A 288 -5.58 12.91 -6.93
CA ARG A 288 -4.16 13.14 -7.24
C ARG A 288 -3.85 13.03 -8.72
N GLN A 289 -4.52 12.12 -9.44
CA GLN A 289 -4.39 12.03 -10.89
C GLN A 289 -4.81 13.34 -11.57
N GLN A 290 -5.96 13.91 -11.20
CA GLN A 290 -6.40 15.21 -11.74
C GLN A 290 -5.43 16.34 -11.38
N GLN A 291 -4.91 16.33 -10.15
CA GLN A 291 -3.92 17.31 -9.71
C GLN A 291 -2.63 17.23 -10.54
N ARG A 292 -2.17 16.01 -10.83
CA ARG A 292 -1.00 15.76 -11.70
C ARG A 292 -1.23 16.29 -13.11
N LEU A 293 -2.38 15.96 -13.72
CA LEU A 293 -2.74 16.41 -15.08
C LEU A 293 -2.76 17.94 -15.17
N THR A 294 -3.41 18.59 -14.20
CA THR A 294 -3.50 20.04 -14.13
C THR A 294 -2.13 20.68 -13.93
N SER A 295 -1.28 20.10 -13.08
CA SER A 295 0.07 20.61 -12.82
C SER A 295 0.96 20.51 -14.06
N LEU A 296 0.95 19.38 -14.78
CA LEU A 296 1.70 19.24 -16.02
C LEU A 296 1.23 20.23 -17.09
N ARG A 297 -0.09 20.43 -17.24
CA ARG A 297 -0.63 21.44 -18.17
C ARG A 297 -0.16 22.85 -17.82
N PHE A 298 -0.20 23.23 -16.55
CA PHE A 298 0.30 24.55 -16.12
C PHE A 298 1.80 24.68 -16.33
N ILE A 299 2.61 23.67 -15.97
CA ILE A 299 4.06 23.70 -16.20
C ILE A 299 4.34 23.89 -17.70
N THR A 300 3.72 23.11 -18.58
CA THR A 300 3.94 23.24 -20.03
C THR A 300 3.51 24.61 -20.56
N LEU A 301 2.35 25.12 -20.14
CA LEU A 301 1.85 26.43 -20.57
C LEU A 301 2.75 27.57 -20.07
N LEU A 302 3.11 27.56 -18.78
CA LEU A 302 3.98 28.58 -18.20
C LEU A 302 5.38 28.51 -18.82
N SER A 303 5.90 27.32 -19.14
CA SER A 303 7.18 27.17 -19.85
C SER A 303 7.12 27.83 -21.24
N LEU A 304 6.03 27.63 -21.99
CA LEU A 304 5.86 28.28 -23.30
C LEU A 304 5.88 29.81 -23.16
N ILE A 305 5.16 30.37 -22.17
CA ILE A 305 5.09 31.81 -21.93
C ILE A 305 6.45 32.35 -21.43
N ALA A 306 7.12 31.62 -20.54
CA ALA A 306 8.43 32.01 -20.00
C ALA A 306 9.48 32.06 -21.11
N ILE A 307 9.47 31.08 -22.03
CA ILE A 307 10.39 31.09 -23.17
C ILE A 307 10.01 32.19 -24.16
N ALA A 308 8.73 32.42 -24.42
CA ALA A 308 8.29 33.55 -25.26
C ALA A 308 8.78 34.90 -24.71
N ALA A 309 8.64 35.13 -23.40
CA ALA A 309 9.16 36.33 -22.75
C ALA A 309 10.68 36.48 -22.93
N GLN A 310 11.42 35.38 -22.83
CA GLN A 310 12.87 35.38 -23.06
C GLN A 310 13.23 35.65 -24.53
N GLN A 311 12.48 35.10 -25.49
CA GLN A 311 12.69 35.37 -26.91
C GLN A 311 12.38 36.82 -27.28
N ILE A 312 11.32 37.41 -26.70
CA ILE A 312 11.01 38.83 -26.88
C ILE A 312 12.14 39.68 -26.31
N TYR A 313 12.60 39.39 -25.09
CA TYR A 313 13.72 40.09 -24.47
C TYR A 313 15.01 40.02 -25.30
N ALA A 314 15.33 38.85 -25.85
CA ALA A 314 16.59 38.60 -26.54
C ALA A 314 16.63 39.13 -27.98
N GLY A 315 15.51 39.07 -28.72
CA GLY A 315 15.52 39.31 -30.16
C GLY A 315 14.60 40.41 -30.66
N VAL A 316 13.55 40.79 -29.92
CA VAL A 316 12.52 41.72 -30.44
C VAL A 316 12.55 43.06 -29.71
N TYR A 317 12.47 43.04 -28.38
CA TYR A 317 12.40 44.24 -27.57
C TYR A 317 12.93 44.01 -26.15
N SER A 318 14.19 44.37 -25.93
CA SER A 318 14.91 44.15 -24.67
C SER A 318 14.49 45.15 -23.60
N THR A 319 13.54 44.77 -22.74
CA THR A 319 13.21 45.52 -21.52
C THR A 319 13.38 44.68 -20.27
N LEU A 320 13.68 45.34 -19.16
CA LEU A 320 13.77 44.68 -17.85
C LEU A 320 12.47 43.95 -17.49
N GLY A 321 11.31 44.44 -17.96
CA GLY A 321 10.01 43.80 -17.74
C GLY A 321 9.90 42.40 -18.34
N TRP A 322 10.37 42.19 -19.57
CA TRP A 322 10.36 40.86 -20.20
C TRP A 322 11.33 39.89 -19.53
N PHE A 323 12.52 40.37 -19.18
CA PHE A 323 13.48 39.57 -18.41
C PHE A 323 12.92 39.17 -17.03
N ALA A 324 12.37 40.12 -16.28
CA ALA A 324 11.75 39.85 -14.99
C ALA A 324 10.58 38.86 -15.11
N THR A 325 9.74 39.01 -16.14
CA THR A 325 8.62 38.09 -16.42
C THR A 325 9.12 36.66 -16.61
N HIS A 326 10.17 36.46 -17.41
CA HIS A 326 10.79 35.14 -17.59
C HIS A 326 11.25 34.54 -16.26
N ILE A 327 12.03 35.28 -15.47
CA ILE A 327 12.57 34.81 -14.18
C ILE A 327 11.47 34.46 -13.17
N VAL A 328 10.43 35.29 -13.09
CA VAL A 328 9.27 35.04 -12.22
C VAL A 328 8.55 33.76 -12.65
N LEU A 329 8.27 33.58 -13.93
CA LEU A 329 7.59 32.38 -14.42
C LEU A 329 8.41 31.11 -14.20
N ILE A 330 9.73 31.14 -14.43
CA ILE A 330 10.62 30.01 -14.12
C ILE A 330 10.58 29.69 -12.62
N SER A 331 10.60 30.70 -11.75
CA SER A 331 10.51 30.50 -10.30
C SER A 331 9.18 29.84 -9.89
N VAL A 332 8.07 30.26 -10.51
CA VAL A 332 6.75 29.64 -10.31
C VAL A 332 6.74 28.18 -10.79
N ILE A 333 7.30 27.89 -11.97
CA ILE A 333 7.40 26.53 -12.52
C ILE A 333 8.19 25.62 -11.57
N VAL A 334 9.34 26.07 -11.09
CA VAL A 334 10.17 25.32 -10.12
C VAL A 334 9.40 25.10 -8.81
N GLY A 335 8.66 26.10 -8.34
CA GLY A 335 7.79 25.98 -7.17
C GLY A 335 6.71 24.91 -7.35
N ILE A 336 5.96 24.96 -8.46
CA ILE A 336 4.93 23.96 -8.79
C ILE A 336 5.57 22.57 -8.89
N TYR A 337 6.69 22.45 -9.61
CA TYR A 337 7.39 21.18 -9.77
C TYR A 337 7.80 20.58 -8.43
N ARG A 338 8.45 21.36 -7.56
CA ARG A 338 8.88 20.90 -6.23
C ARG A 338 7.71 20.49 -5.33
N LEU A 339 6.60 21.21 -5.37
CA LEU A 339 5.42 20.91 -4.56
C LEU A 339 4.67 19.63 -4.97
N PHE A 340 4.92 19.11 -6.16
CA PHE A 340 4.15 18.00 -6.73
C PHE A 340 4.97 16.76 -7.05
N PHE A 341 6.18 16.95 -7.55
CA PHE A 341 7.00 15.91 -8.15
C PHE A 341 8.30 15.65 -7.36
N ALA A 342 8.71 16.55 -6.47
CA ALA A 342 9.93 16.39 -5.67
C ALA A 342 9.64 15.86 -4.26
N GLY A 343 10.59 15.09 -3.71
CA GLY A 343 10.55 14.52 -2.36
C GLY A 343 10.06 13.06 -2.33
N GLY A 344 10.35 12.36 -1.22
CA GLY A 344 10.00 10.94 -1.03
C GLY A 344 8.50 10.66 -0.91
N ASP A 345 7.71 11.64 -0.47
CA ASP A 345 6.24 11.59 -0.37
C ASP A 345 5.60 12.67 -1.26
N SER A 346 6.04 12.72 -2.52
CA SER A 346 5.48 13.65 -3.51
C SER A 346 4.01 13.31 -3.80
N LYS A 347 3.25 14.28 -4.32
CA LYS A 347 1.85 14.03 -4.71
C LYS A 347 1.74 13.03 -5.85
N GLU A 348 2.77 12.92 -6.69
CA GLU A 348 2.84 11.89 -7.71
C GLU A 348 3.09 10.50 -7.11
N ALA A 349 3.97 10.39 -6.10
CA ALA A 349 4.15 9.14 -5.36
C ALA A 349 2.85 8.66 -4.71
N GLN A 350 2.12 9.58 -4.07
CA GLN A 350 0.79 9.32 -3.50
C GLN A 350 -0.20 8.83 -4.56
N PHE A 351 -0.23 9.45 -5.74
CA PHE A 351 -1.08 8.98 -6.84
C PHE A 351 -0.81 7.51 -7.19
N VAL A 352 0.45 7.14 -7.41
CA VAL A 352 0.81 5.79 -7.83
C VAL A 352 0.55 4.79 -6.71
N GLU A 353 0.97 5.09 -5.47
CA GLU A 353 0.80 4.20 -4.32
C GLU A 353 -0.69 3.97 -3.99
N TRP A 354 -1.52 5.02 -3.93
CA TRP A 354 -2.95 4.88 -3.64
C TRP A 354 -3.71 4.15 -4.74
N ARG A 355 -3.31 4.36 -6.01
CA ARG A 355 -3.90 3.62 -7.12
C ARG A 355 -3.58 2.13 -7.04
N VAL A 356 -2.32 1.78 -6.77
CA VAL A 356 -1.91 0.38 -6.59
C VAL A 356 -2.65 -0.25 -5.41
N PHE A 357 -2.80 0.47 -4.31
CA PHE A 357 -3.56 -0.01 -3.15
C PHE A 357 -5.04 -0.27 -3.48
N ALA A 358 -5.71 0.65 -4.19
CA ALA A 358 -7.09 0.47 -4.65
C ALA A 358 -7.23 -0.73 -5.60
N GLU A 359 -6.34 -0.85 -6.57
CA GLU A 359 -6.40 -1.94 -7.54
C GLU A 359 -6.15 -3.31 -6.89
N ASN A 360 -5.30 -3.39 -5.87
CA ASN A 360 -5.06 -4.61 -5.10
C ASN A 360 -6.25 -4.97 -4.19
N LEU A 361 -6.86 -3.99 -3.52
CA LEU A 361 -8.09 -4.21 -2.74
C LEU A 361 -9.21 -4.75 -3.62
N ARG A 362 -9.34 -4.24 -4.86
CA ARG A 362 -10.29 -4.76 -5.84
C ARG A 362 -10.05 -6.23 -6.16
N VAL A 363 -8.78 -6.67 -6.32
CA VAL A 363 -8.46 -8.10 -6.49
C VAL A 363 -8.93 -8.91 -5.27
N GLN A 364 -8.61 -8.47 -4.05
CA GLN A 364 -9.02 -9.17 -2.83
C GLN A 364 -10.54 -9.30 -2.72
N ILE A 365 -11.27 -8.21 -3.00
CA ILE A 365 -12.74 -8.18 -2.96
C ILE A 365 -13.32 -9.19 -3.96
N PHE A 366 -12.87 -9.18 -5.22
CA PHE A 366 -13.38 -10.10 -6.23
C PHE A 366 -12.94 -11.55 -6.01
N TRP A 367 -11.75 -11.79 -5.45
CA TRP A 367 -11.33 -13.12 -5.01
C TRP A 367 -12.25 -13.67 -3.93
N HIS A 368 -12.57 -12.87 -2.92
CA HIS A 368 -13.49 -13.30 -1.86
C HIS A 368 -14.90 -13.58 -2.42
N ILE A 369 -15.42 -12.71 -3.30
CA ILE A 369 -16.73 -12.94 -3.95
C ILE A 369 -16.71 -14.20 -4.84
N ALA A 370 -15.57 -14.52 -5.46
CA ALA A 370 -15.38 -15.75 -6.21
C ALA A 370 -15.30 -17.00 -5.33
N GLY A 371 -15.27 -16.87 -4.00
CA GLY A 371 -15.09 -17.99 -3.08
C GLY A 371 -13.63 -18.41 -2.90
N LEU A 372 -12.66 -17.57 -3.25
CA LEU A 372 -11.24 -17.83 -3.01
C LEU A 372 -10.84 -17.34 -1.60
N PRO A 373 -10.31 -18.21 -0.74
CA PRO A 373 -9.82 -17.84 0.59
C PRO A 373 -8.42 -17.20 0.57
N ASP A 374 -7.81 -17.09 -0.61
CA ASP A 374 -6.47 -16.54 -0.78
C ASP A 374 -6.36 -15.08 -0.33
N ASN A 375 -5.22 -14.74 0.28
CA ASN A 375 -4.81 -13.36 0.51
C ASN A 375 -3.96 -12.87 -0.67
N CYS A 376 -4.41 -11.80 -1.32
CA CYS A 376 -3.72 -11.18 -2.46
C CYS A 376 -2.30 -10.72 -2.11
N ALA A 377 -2.06 -10.32 -0.85
CA ALA A 377 -0.75 -9.89 -0.37
C ALA A 377 0.33 -10.98 -0.55
N ASN A 378 -0.03 -12.26 -0.40
CA ASN A 378 0.89 -13.40 -0.55
C ASN A 378 1.32 -13.63 -2.01
N ASN A 379 0.61 -13.05 -2.97
CA ASN A 379 0.88 -13.19 -4.40
C ASN A 379 1.51 -11.92 -5.00
N PHE A 380 1.80 -10.91 -4.17
CA PHE A 380 2.39 -9.66 -4.62
C PHE A 380 3.92 -9.79 -4.66
N ARG A 381 4.51 -9.75 -5.86
CA ARG A 381 5.95 -9.95 -6.06
C ARG A 381 6.65 -8.65 -6.41
N THR A 382 7.73 -8.32 -5.72
CA THR A 382 8.56 -7.14 -5.99
C THR A 382 9.99 -7.52 -6.35
N THR A 383 10.66 -6.68 -7.14
CA THR A 383 12.08 -6.88 -7.51
C THR A 383 13.06 -6.33 -6.48
N LYS A 384 12.57 -5.54 -5.51
CA LYS A 384 13.35 -4.94 -4.42
C LYS A 384 12.65 -5.12 -3.07
N LEU A 385 13.46 -5.31 -2.03
CA LEU A 385 13.03 -5.32 -0.63
C LEU A 385 12.60 -3.92 -0.19
N ASN A 386 11.61 -3.85 0.69
CA ASN A 386 11.16 -2.66 1.40
C ASN A 386 10.51 -1.52 0.58
N GLU A 387 10.29 -1.72 -0.73
CA GLU A 387 9.67 -0.68 -1.56
C GLU A 387 8.14 -0.58 -1.38
N MET A 388 7.46 -1.62 -0.86
CA MET A 388 5.99 -1.75 -0.94
C MET A 388 5.31 -2.03 0.41
N ASP A 389 6.01 -1.79 1.51
CA ASP A 389 5.70 -2.40 2.80
C ASP A 389 4.36 -1.95 3.36
N TRP A 390 4.06 -0.65 3.30
CA TRP A 390 2.80 -0.14 3.82
C TRP A 390 1.58 -0.69 3.05
N ILE A 391 1.68 -0.91 1.73
CA ILE A 391 0.56 -1.45 0.94
C ILE A 391 0.31 -2.91 1.33
N VAL A 392 1.36 -3.73 1.33
CA VAL A 392 1.26 -5.16 1.63
C VAL A 392 0.84 -5.38 3.09
N ASP A 393 1.40 -4.63 4.04
CA ASP A 393 1.05 -4.71 5.45
C ASP A 393 -0.41 -4.31 5.70
N ASN A 394 -0.90 -3.25 5.06
CA ASN A 394 -2.31 -2.86 5.20
C ASN A 394 -3.26 -3.83 4.49
N LEU A 395 -2.87 -4.44 3.36
CA LEU A 395 -3.64 -5.53 2.74
C LEU A 395 -3.73 -6.74 3.68
N ASN A 396 -2.61 -7.13 4.30
CA ASN A 396 -2.62 -8.20 5.30
C ASN A 396 -3.56 -7.86 6.46
N LYS A 397 -3.40 -6.69 7.09
CA LYS A 397 -4.27 -6.25 8.20
C LYS A 397 -5.75 -6.22 7.85
N LEU A 398 -6.11 -5.78 6.65
CA LEU A 398 -7.51 -5.70 6.21
C LEU A 398 -8.09 -7.06 5.88
N SER A 399 -7.32 -7.91 5.20
CA SER A 399 -7.75 -9.26 4.81
C SER A 399 -7.80 -10.24 5.97
N PHE A 400 -7.10 -9.96 7.06
CA PHE A 400 -6.90 -10.94 8.11
C PHE A 400 -8.15 -11.23 8.95
N ASN A 401 -8.98 -10.21 9.23
CA ASN A 401 -10.27 -10.41 9.92
C ASN A 401 -11.40 -10.82 8.95
N LEU A 402 -11.08 -11.17 7.70
CA LEU A 402 -12.08 -11.69 6.78
C LEU A 402 -12.33 -13.16 7.03
N ASN A 403 -13.59 -13.48 7.31
CA ASN A 403 -14.04 -14.86 7.34
C ASN A 403 -13.72 -15.56 6.01
N LYS A 404 -13.47 -16.87 6.03
CA LYS A 404 -13.38 -17.63 4.78
C LYS A 404 -14.71 -17.50 4.01
N PRO A 405 -14.67 -17.33 2.68
CA PRO A 405 -15.89 -17.15 1.91
C PRO A 405 -16.73 -18.43 1.94
N LYS A 406 -18.00 -18.30 2.34
CA LYS A 406 -18.95 -19.44 2.46
C LYS A 406 -19.64 -19.79 1.14
N LYS A 407 -19.70 -18.84 0.21
CA LYS A 407 -20.37 -18.95 -1.09
C LYS A 407 -19.47 -18.35 -2.17
N SER A 408 -19.69 -18.76 -3.41
CA SER A 408 -19.05 -18.19 -4.59
C SER A 408 -20.11 -17.61 -5.53
N ASN A 409 -19.84 -16.42 -6.07
CA ASN A 409 -20.66 -15.81 -7.12
C ASN A 409 -19.79 -15.57 -8.37
N ILE A 410 -19.49 -16.67 -9.06
CA ILE A 410 -18.60 -16.68 -10.24
C ILE A 410 -19.16 -15.80 -11.37
N GLU A 411 -20.48 -15.83 -11.59
CA GLU A 411 -21.13 -15.06 -12.66
C GLU A 411 -20.98 -13.56 -12.44
N PHE A 412 -21.14 -13.11 -11.19
CA PHE A 412 -20.94 -11.72 -10.83
C PHE A 412 -19.50 -11.28 -11.08
N VAL A 413 -18.51 -12.07 -10.65
CA VAL A 413 -17.09 -11.75 -10.85
C VAL A 413 -16.73 -11.73 -12.33
N LYS A 414 -17.23 -12.69 -13.11
CA LYS A 414 -17.04 -12.74 -14.56
C LYS A 414 -17.58 -11.47 -15.23
N THR A 415 -18.77 -11.03 -14.85
CA THR A 415 -19.44 -9.87 -15.46
C THR A 415 -18.82 -8.55 -14.98
N ARG A 416 -18.73 -8.34 -13.67
CA ARG A 416 -18.34 -7.06 -13.05
C ARG A 416 -16.86 -6.82 -12.94
N TRP A 417 -16.05 -7.87 -12.98
CA TRP A 417 -14.61 -7.72 -12.98
C TRP A 417 -14.00 -8.06 -14.33
N ILE A 418 -14.13 -9.30 -14.78
CA ILE A 418 -13.37 -9.77 -15.96
C ILE A 418 -13.88 -9.09 -17.24
N ALA A 419 -15.19 -9.12 -17.50
CA ALA A 419 -15.78 -8.54 -18.70
C ALA A 419 -15.67 -7.01 -18.70
N ASP A 420 -15.99 -6.35 -17.59
CA ASP A 420 -15.87 -4.89 -17.45
C ASP A 420 -14.41 -4.41 -17.64
N GLN A 421 -13.41 -5.11 -17.08
CA GLN A 421 -11.99 -4.79 -17.30
C GLN A 421 -11.56 -5.03 -18.76
N SER A 422 -11.96 -6.16 -19.35
CA SER A 422 -11.70 -6.43 -20.77
C SER A 422 -12.29 -5.34 -21.68
N ALA A 423 -13.54 -4.94 -21.42
CA ALA A 423 -14.23 -3.89 -22.15
C ALA A 423 -13.59 -2.51 -21.94
N TYR A 424 -13.11 -2.20 -20.73
CA TYR A 424 -12.42 -0.96 -20.43
C TYR A 424 -11.11 -0.83 -21.24
N PHE A 425 -10.29 -1.88 -21.29
CA PHE A 425 -9.00 -1.84 -21.98
C PHE A 425 -9.13 -1.96 -23.50
N ASN A 426 -9.87 -2.96 -23.99
CA ASN A 426 -9.97 -3.30 -25.41
C ASN A 426 -11.10 -2.56 -26.13
N GLY A 427 -12.10 -2.10 -25.38
CA GLY A 427 -13.32 -1.51 -25.93
C GLY A 427 -14.42 -2.54 -26.14
N THR A 428 -15.56 -2.05 -26.60
CA THR A 428 -16.69 -2.86 -27.04
C THR A 428 -16.98 -2.54 -28.51
N ARG A 429 -17.92 -3.27 -29.13
CA ARG A 429 -18.31 -3.06 -30.54
C ARG A 429 -18.61 -1.59 -30.88
N ASN A 430 -19.11 -0.82 -29.91
CA ASN A 430 -19.54 0.56 -30.10
C ASN A 430 -18.69 1.61 -29.35
N LYS A 431 -17.67 1.18 -28.59
CA LYS A 431 -16.84 2.09 -27.79
C LYS A 431 -15.37 1.71 -27.90
N THR A 432 -14.54 2.67 -28.29
CA THR A 432 -13.09 2.49 -28.35
C THR A 432 -12.51 2.20 -26.97
N GLY A 433 -11.65 1.19 -26.89
CA GLY A 433 -10.96 0.83 -25.65
C GLY A 433 -9.96 1.89 -25.21
N ARG A 434 -9.66 1.91 -23.91
CA ARG A 434 -8.73 2.87 -23.32
C ARG A 434 -7.32 2.76 -23.90
N ALA A 435 -6.87 1.55 -24.24
CA ALA A 435 -5.55 1.36 -24.86
C ALA A 435 -5.48 2.10 -26.23
N ALA A 436 -6.48 1.88 -27.09
CA ALA A 436 -6.55 2.53 -28.40
C ALA A 436 -6.73 4.06 -28.29
N ASP A 437 -7.55 4.56 -27.36
CA ASP A 437 -7.69 6.00 -27.08
C ASP A 437 -6.36 6.67 -26.72
N LEU A 438 -5.57 6.03 -25.85
CA LEU A 438 -4.24 6.53 -25.47
C LEU A 438 -3.26 6.50 -26.63
N LEU A 439 -3.26 5.45 -27.45
CA LEU A 439 -2.43 5.37 -28.65
C LEU A 439 -2.79 6.46 -29.66
N MET A 440 -4.09 6.71 -29.88
CA MET A 440 -4.55 7.79 -30.76
C MET A 440 -4.07 9.15 -30.26
N LYS A 441 -4.15 9.41 -28.95
CA LYS A 441 -3.58 10.63 -28.33
C LYS A 441 -2.08 10.70 -28.57
N ALA A 442 -1.31 9.65 -28.26
CA ALA A 442 0.13 9.63 -28.48
C ALA A 442 0.49 9.99 -29.94
N LYS A 443 -0.22 9.41 -30.91
CA LYS A 443 -0.08 9.72 -32.34
C LYS A 443 -0.45 11.16 -32.68
N GLN A 444 -1.58 11.68 -32.17
CA GLN A 444 -2.00 13.06 -32.39
C GLN A 444 -0.94 14.07 -31.90
N TYR A 445 -0.44 13.91 -30.67
CA TYR A 445 0.63 14.78 -30.14
C TYR A 445 1.93 14.65 -30.95
N LYS A 446 2.27 13.44 -31.43
CA LYS A 446 3.43 13.24 -32.32
C LYS A 446 3.25 13.98 -33.64
N VAL A 447 2.08 13.89 -34.27
CA VAL A 447 1.77 14.61 -35.52
C VAL A 447 1.82 16.12 -35.31
N PHE A 448 1.23 16.65 -34.24
CA PHE A 448 1.32 18.08 -33.93
C PHE A 448 2.76 18.55 -33.69
N SER A 449 3.57 17.77 -32.98
CA SER A 449 4.99 18.09 -32.79
C SER A 449 5.75 18.13 -34.14
N ILE A 450 5.54 17.13 -35.01
CA ILE A 450 6.15 17.10 -36.35
C ILE A 450 5.66 18.28 -37.20
N PHE A 451 4.36 18.59 -37.16
CA PHE A 451 3.78 19.71 -37.88
C PHE A 451 4.47 21.03 -37.50
N PHE A 452 4.54 21.36 -36.21
CA PHE A 452 5.22 22.57 -35.75
C PHE A 452 6.71 22.61 -36.15
N PHE A 453 7.40 21.48 -36.09
CA PHE A 453 8.81 21.37 -36.48
C PHE A 453 9.02 21.63 -37.98
N VAL A 454 8.21 20.99 -38.83
CA VAL A 454 8.30 21.14 -40.29
C VAL A 454 7.88 22.55 -40.70
N SER A 455 6.84 23.12 -40.09
CA SER A 455 6.45 24.52 -40.32
C SER A 455 7.57 25.49 -39.95
N ALA A 456 8.27 25.26 -38.83
CA ALA A 456 9.43 26.06 -38.43
C ALA A 456 10.56 25.98 -39.48
N LEU A 457 10.86 24.78 -39.99
CA LEU A 457 11.88 24.59 -41.03
C LEU A 457 11.52 25.28 -42.34
N ILE A 458 10.26 25.17 -42.79
CA ILE A 458 9.78 25.84 -44.01
C ILE A 458 9.90 27.36 -43.86
N LEU A 459 9.46 27.90 -42.71
CA LEU A 459 9.57 29.33 -42.43
C LEU A 459 11.03 29.79 -42.31
N MET A 460 11.91 28.95 -41.78
CA MET A 460 13.34 29.23 -41.71
C MET A 460 14.00 29.30 -43.09
N ILE A 461 13.67 28.36 -43.99
CA ILE A 461 14.12 28.40 -45.39
C ILE A 461 13.58 29.65 -46.09
N PHE A 462 12.30 29.95 -45.90
CA PHE A 462 11.67 31.16 -46.43
C PHE A 462 12.35 32.43 -45.91
N SER A 463 12.66 32.49 -44.61
CA SER A 463 13.38 33.60 -43.99
C SER A 463 14.78 33.79 -44.59
N ALA A 464 15.53 32.70 -44.79
CA ALA A 464 16.85 32.77 -45.43
C ALA A 464 16.76 33.28 -46.87
N PHE A 465 15.77 32.81 -47.64
CA PHE A 465 15.54 33.26 -49.01
C PHE A 465 15.10 34.75 -49.05
N LYS A 466 14.19 35.15 -48.15
CA LYS A 466 13.77 36.55 -47.98
C LYS A 466 14.97 37.47 -47.77
N ILE A 467 15.86 37.12 -46.84
CA ILE A 467 17.04 37.91 -46.50
C ILE A 467 18.02 37.95 -47.68
N GLN A 468 18.31 36.80 -48.29
CA GLN A 468 19.28 36.70 -49.41
C GLN A 468 18.84 37.50 -50.65
N PHE A 469 17.54 37.49 -50.97
CA PHE A 469 16.99 38.12 -52.18
C PHE A 469 16.28 39.45 -51.90
N GLN A 470 16.33 39.97 -50.66
CA GLN A 470 15.68 41.21 -50.22
C GLN A 470 14.17 41.28 -50.56
N LEU A 471 13.49 40.14 -50.47
CA LEU A 471 12.07 40.03 -50.78
C LEU A 471 11.22 40.57 -49.62
N ILE A 472 10.09 41.20 -49.94
CA ILE A 472 9.04 41.59 -48.97
C ILE A 472 9.61 42.36 -47.75
N PRO A 473 10.25 43.52 -47.95
CA PRO A 473 10.96 44.24 -46.89
C PRO A 473 10.07 44.80 -45.77
N PHE A 474 8.75 44.83 -45.97
CA PHE A 474 7.79 45.28 -44.94
C PHE A 474 7.58 44.26 -43.81
N ILE A 475 7.98 43.00 -43.98
CA ILE A 475 7.93 41.98 -42.91
C ILE A 475 9.21 42.07 -42.09
N SER A 476 9.07 42.29 -40.77
CA SER A 476 10.18 42.30 -39.81
C SER A 476 10.86 40.93 -39.71
N ASP A 477 12.19 40.92 -39.81
CA ASP A 477 13.01 39.72 -39.66
C ASP A 477 12.98 39.20 -38.22
N ASP A 478 13.06 40.09 -37.22
CA ASP A 478 13.00 39.73 -35.80
C ASP A 478 11.68 39.05 -35.43
N ALA A 479 10.57 39.56 -35.98
CA ALA A 479 9.26 38.94 -35.79
C ALA A 479 9.19 37.54 -36.42
N LEU A 480 9.80 37.35 -37.60
CA LEU A 480 9.86 36.06 -38.28
C LEU A 480 10.72 35.05 -37.51
N PHE A 481 11.89 35.46 -37.02
CA PHE A 481 12.75 34.64 -36.17
C PHE A 481 12.08 34.25 -34.85
N PHE A 482 11.36 35.18 -34.22
CA PHE A 482 10.56 34.88 -33.04
C PHE A 482 9.52 33.80 -33.31
N ILE A 483 8.76 33.91 -34.42
CA ILE A 483 7.75 32.90 -34.80
C ILE A 483 8.41 31.54 -35.06
N ILE A 484 9.52 31.50 -35.79
CA ILE A 484 10.27 30.26 -36.06
C ILE A 484 10.73 29.61 -34.76
N ALA A 485 11.33 30.38 -33.86
CA ALA A 485 11.77 29.89 -32.55
C ALA A 485 10.59 29.32 -31.75
N MET A 486 9.47 30.05 -31.67
CA MET A 486 8.27 29.62 -30.96
C MET A 486 7.64 28.35 -31.53
N LEU A 487 7.74 28.12 -32.84
CA LEU A 487 7.30 26.86 -33.47
C LEU A 487 8.21 25.68 -33.08
N PHE A 488 9.53 25.86 -33.07
CA PHE A 488 10.44 24.81 -32.58
C PHE A 488 10.20 24.49 -31.09
N ILE A 489 10.04 25.52 -30.26
CA ILE A 489 9.75 25.36 -28.83
C ILE A 489 8.40 24.65 -28.63
N SER A 490 7.37 25.03 -29.38
CA SER A 490 6.05 24.38 -29.33
C SER A 490 6.14 22.92 -29.74
N SER A 491 6.91 22.60 -30.78
CA SER A 491 7.17 21.21 -31.19
C SER A 491 7.78 20.39 -30.04
N ALA A 492 8.82 20.92 -29.40
CA ALA A 492 9.52 20.25 -28.30
C ALA A 492 8.62 20.08 -27.06
N LEU A 493 7.86 21.12 -26.68
CA LEU A 493 6.97 21.09 -25.52
C LEU A 493 5.79 20.11 -25.72
N VAL A 494 5.18 20.08 -26.91
CA VAL A 494 4.10 19.14 -27.25
C VAL A 494 4.60 17.69 -27.16
N LYS A 495 5.80 17.40 -27.68
CA LYS A 495 6.41 16.07 -27.59
C LYS A 495 6.73 15.69 -26.14
N THR A 496 7.35 16.61 -25.40
CA THR A 496 7.72 16.41 -23.99
C THR A 496 6.49 16.16 -23.11
N PHE A 497 5.43 16.94 -23.30
CA PHE A 497 4.16 16.76 -22.59
C PHE A 497 3.56 15.37 -22.86
N SER A 498 3.57 14.90 -24.12
CA SER A 498 3.09 13.56 -24.47
C SER A 498 3.88 12.44 -23.80
N ILE A 499 5.21 12.59 -23.70
CA ILE A 499 6.09 11.64 -23.00
C ILE A 499 5.82 11.65 -21.49
N GLN A 500 5.74 12.83 -20.86
CA GLN A 500 5.43 12.96 -19.42
C GLN A 500 4.03 12.43 -19.07
N MET A 501 3.09 12.53 -20.02
CA MET A 501 1.78 11.93 -19.92
C MET A 501 1.79 10.40 -20.05
N GLY A 502 2.87 9.82 -20.59
CA GLY A 502 3.07 8.38 -20.72
C GLY A 502 2.05 7.71 -21.65
N PHE A 503 1.46 8.42 -22.60
CA PHE A 503 0.34 7.89 -23.40
C PHE A 503 0.67 6.60 -24.14
N GLU A 504 1.85 6.54 -24.76
CA GLU A 504 2.32 5.37 -25.52
C GLU A 504 2.62 4.19 -24.58
N GLU A 505 3.36 4.44 -23.49
CA GLU A 505 3.67 3.44 -22.49
C GLU A 505 2.41 2.85 -21.83
N LEU A 506 1.50 3.71 -21.35
CA LEU A 506 0.21 3.31 -20.78
C LEU A 506 -0.64 2.54 -21.79
N SER A 507 -0.61 2.91 -23.07
CA SER A 507 -1.30 2.16 -24.12
C SER A 507 -0.77 0.74 -24.22
N HIS A 508 0.55 0.55 -24.31
CA HIS A 508 1.15 -0.78 -24.44
C HIS A 508 0.82 -1.67 -23.24
N ARG A 509 0.89 -1.11 -22.03
CA ARG A 509 0.52 -1.81 -20.79
C ARG A 509 -0.95 -2.21 -20.80
N TYR A 510 -1.85 -1.28 -21.12
CA TYR A 510 -3.28 -1.56 -21.21
C TYR A 510 -3.64 -2.56 -22.31
N THR A 511 -2.92 -2.58 -23.44
CA THR A 511 -3.08 -3.62 -24.46
C THR A 511 -2.72 -5.00 -23.90
N ARG A 512 -1.60 -5.11 -23.17
CA ARG A 512 -1.18 -6.37 -22.53
C ARG A 512 -2.18 -6.82 -21.48
N THR A 513 -2.58 -5.95 -20.56
CA THR A 513 -3.56 -6.26 -19.52
C THR A 513 -4.91 -6.63 -20.13
N GLY A 514 -5.38 -5.86 -21.11
CA GLY A 514 -6.61 -6.13 -21.83
C GLY A 514 -6.61 -7.48 -22.54
N TYR A 515 -5.48 -7.89 -23.11
CA TYR A 515 -5.32 -9.22 -23.70
C TYR A 515 -5.53 -10.34 -22.66
N PHE A 516 -4.90 -10.25 -21.48
CA PHE A 516 -5.07 -11.28 -20.44
C PHE A 516 -6.51 -11.38 -19.94
N PHE A 517 -7.20 -10.25 -19.70
CA PHE A 517 -8.62 -10.27 -19.32
C PHE A 517 -9.52 -10.86 -20.42
N GLN A 518 -9.22 -10.58 -21.69
CA GLN A 518 -9.95 -11.18 -22.82
C GLN A 518 -9.72 -12.69 -22.89
N GLN A 519 -8.50 -13.17 -22.65
CA GLN A 519 -8.19 -14.60 -22.63
C GLN A 519 -8.85 -15.30 -21.44
N ALA A 520 -8.89 -14.67 -20.27
CA ALA A 520 -9.63 -15.16 -19.11
C ALA A 520 -11.11 -15.34 -19.44
N LEU A 521 -11.74 -14.35 -20.09
CA LEU A 521 -13.15 -14.41 -20.49
C LEU A 521 -13.42 -15.55 -21.50
N LYS A 522 -12.55 -15.72 -22.50
CA LYS A 522 -12.67 -16.85 -23.45
C LYS A 522 -12.53 -18.19 -22.73
N ARG A 523 -11.65 -18.29 -21.74
CA ARG A 523 -11.42 -19.51 -20.97
C ARG A 523 -12.62 -19.85 -20.10
N THR A 524 -13.23 -18.87 -19.42
CA THR A 524 -14.46 -19.09 -18.62
C THR A 524 -15.61 -19.57 -19.50
N HIS A 525 -15.83 -18.97 -20.67
CA HIS A 525 -16.85 -19.44 -21.62
C HIS A 525 -16.60 -20.87 -22.12
N LYS A 526 -15.33 -21.25 -22.34
CA LYS A 526 -15.00 -22.64 -22.69
C LYS A 526 -15.35 -23.61 -21.57
N ILE A 527 -15.13 -23.23 -20.31
CA ILE A 527 -15.47 -24.06 -19.14
C ILE A 527 -16.99 -24.22 -19.02
N GLU A 528 -17.76 -23.15 -19.24
CA GLU A 528 -19.24 -23.18 -19.24
C GLU A 528 -19.81 -24.16 -20.26
N ASN A 529 -19.16 -24.31 -21.43
CA ASN A 529 -19.57 -25.27 -22.45
C ASN A 529 -19.18 -26.72 -22.13
N GLN A 530 -18.25 -26.94 -21.19
CA GLN A 530 -17.69 -28.26 -20.86
C GLN A 530 -18.23 -28.83 -19.56
N CYS A 531 -18.64 -27.98 -18.62
CA CYS A 531 -19.09 -28.36 -17.29
C CYS A 531 -20.46 -27.76 -16.99
N SER A 532 -21.33 -28.50 -16.31
CA SER A 532 -22.64 -27.99 -15.90
C SER A 532 -22.52 -26.71 -15.04
N PRO A 533 -23.29 -25.65 -15.31
CA PRO A 533 -23.35 -24.44 -14.48
C PRO A 533 -23.53 -24.76 -12.99
N GLY A 534 -22.66 -24.22 -12.14
CA GLY A 534 -22.74 -24.40 -10.68
C GLY A 534 -22.24 -25.75 -10.15
N SER A 535 -21.74 -26.66 -10.99
CA SER A 535 -21.08 -27.88 -10.51
C SER A 535 -19.79 -27.54 -9.76
N ARG A 536 -19.37 -28.41 -8.83
CA ARG A 536 -18.11 -28.24 -8.09
C ARG A 536 -16.91 -28.08 -9.03
N GLU A 537 -16.83 -28.92 -10.05
CA GLU A 537 -15.77 -28.88 -11.06
C GLU A 537 -15.77 -27.55 -11.85
N HIS A 538 -16.95 -27.04 -12.20
CA HIS A 538 -17.07 -25.73 -12.85
C HIS A 538 -16.55 -24.63 -11.92
N ILE A 539 -17.02 -24.57 -10.68
CA ILE A 539 -16.60 -23.56 -9.71
C ILE A 539 -15.08 -23.58 -9.53
N GLU A 540 -14.48 -24.75 -9.29
CA GLU A 540 -13.03 -24.90 -9.10
C GLU A 540 -12.23 -24.45 -10.33
N LYS A 541 -12.65 -24.82 -11.54
CA LYS A 541 -11.97 -24.39 -12.78
C LYS A 541 -12.09 -22.87 -12.99
N CYS A 542 -13.26 -22.29 -12.75
CA CYS A 542 -13.46 -20.84 -12.88
C CYS A 542 -12.68 -20.05 -11.82
N GLN A 543 -12.66 -20.54 -10.57
CA GLN A 543 -11.82 -20.01 -9.50
C GLN A 543 -10.33 -20.03 -9.88
N GLY A 544 -9.85 -21.10 -10.53
CA GLY A 544 -8.49 -21.18 -11.06
C GLY A 544 -8.17 -20.07 -12.07
N VAL A 545 -9.10 -19.77 -12.99
CA VAL A 545 -8.95 -18.66 -13.94
C VAL A 545 -8.96 -17.30 -13.24
N ILE A 546 -9.89 -17.08 -12.31
CA ILE A 546 -10.02 -15.85 -11.51
C ILE A 546 -8.76 -15.60 -10.65
N LYS A 547 -8.22 -16.64 -10.05
CA LYS A 547 -6.96 -16.57 -9.28
C LYS A 547 -5.81 -16.18 -10.19
N THR A 548 -5.67 -16.83 -11.34
CA THR A 548 -4.59 -16.54 -12.30
C THR A 548 -4.65 -15.10 -12.80
N ILE A 549 -5.81 -14.61 -13.25
CA ILE A 549 -5.94 -13.23 -13.72
C ILE A 549 -5.72 -12.21 -12.59
N GLY A 550 -6.09 -12.56 -11.35
CA GLY A 550 -5.77 -11.73 -10.19
C GLY A 550 -4.26 -11.62 -9.93
N ILE A 551 -3.52 -12.73 -10.02
CA ILE A 551 -2.05 -12.73 -9.87
C ILE A 551 -1.39 -11.87 -10.96
N GLU A 552 -1.86 -11.97 -12.21
CA GLU A 552 -1.38 -11.12 -13.29
C GLU A 552 -1.68 -9.63 -13.04
N ALA A 553 -2.88 -9.31 -12.54
CA ALA A 553 -3.24 -7.94 -12.18
C ALA A 553 -2.37 -7.38 -11.05
N LEU A 554 -2.10 -8.17 -10.00
CA LEU A 554 -1.20 -7.80 -8.91
C LEU A 554 0.23 -7.56 -9.41
N SER A 555 0.71 -8.43 -10.30
CA SER A 555 2.05 -8.32 -10.90
C SER A 555 2.19 -7.05 -11.75
N GLU A 556 1.17 -6.71 -12.54
CA GLU A 556 1.14 -5.47 -13.34
C GLU A 556 1.10 -4.21 -12.45
N ASN A 557 0.35 -4.25 -11.35
CA ASN A 557 0.31 -3.16 -10.37
C ASN A 557 1.69 -2.97 -9.69
N ALA A 558 2.34 -4.05 -9.30
CA ALA A 558 3.69 -4.03 -8.71
C ALA A 558 4.72 -3.45 -9.69
N ALA A 559 4.67 -3.87 -10.95
CA ALA A 559 5.55 -3.37 -12.01
C ALA A 559 5.37 -1.86 -12.23
N TRP A 560 4.13 -1.34 -12.12
CA TRP A 560 3.91 0.10 -12.24
C TRP A 560 4.63 0.89 -11.16
N LEU A 561 4.48 0.47 -9.91
CA LEU A 561 5.03 1.18 -8.78
C LEU A 561 6.55 1.16 -8.80
N GLN A 562 7.15 0.04 -9.20
CA GLN A 562 8.60 -0.09 -9.41
C GLN A 562 9.10 0.87 -10.49
N LEU A 563 8.45 0.91 -11.65
CA LEU A 563 8.85 1.80 -12.74
C LEU A 563 8.81 3.26 -12.30
N TYR A 564 7.78 3.66 -11.55
CA TYR A 564 7.72 5.00 -10.96
C TYR A 564 8.90 5.27 -10.03
N LYS A 565 9.17 4.35 -9.08
CA LYS A 565 10.28 4.52 -8.13
C LYS A 565 11.63 4.54 -8.83
N MET A 566 11.86 3.73 -9.87
CA MET A 566 13.10 3.75 -10.65
C MET A 566 13.28 5.05 -11.44
N ASN A 567 12.21 5.56 -12.05
CA ASN A 567 12.26 6.81 -12.81
C ASN A 567 12.36 8.06 -11.92
N ALA A 568 11.87 7.99 -10.67
CA ALA A 568 12.07 9.04 -9.66
C ALA A 568 13.56 9.28 -9.34
N TYR A 569 14.42 8.27 -9.53
CA TYR A 569 15.88 8.41 -9.41
C TYR A 569 16.57 8.96 -10.66
N GLN A 570 15.86 9.15 -11.77
CA GLN A 570 16.45 9.56 -13.06
C GLN A 570 16.28 11.04 -13.41
N VAL A 571 15.67 11.87 -12.56
CA VAL A 571 15.87 13.33 -12.66
C VAL A 571 17.19 13.67 -11.97
N GLN A 572 18.29 13.07 -12.45
CA GLN A 572 19.61 13.62 -12.24
C GLN A 572 19.72 14.84 -13.15
N ILE A 573 19.35 15.99 -12.61
CA ILE A 573 19.92 17.25 -13.09
C ILE A 573 21.38 17.21 -12.62
N ASN A 574 22.24 16.58 -13.41
CA ASN A 574 23.67 16.81 -13.37
C ASN A 574 24.02 17.86 -14.42
#